data_AF-A0AAD5SA58-F1
#
_entry.id   AF-A0AAD5SA58-F1
#
_cell.length_a   1.000
_cell.length_b   1.000
_cell.length_c   1.000
_cell.angle_alpha   90.00
_cell.angle_beta   90.00
_cell.angle_gamma   90.00
#
_symmetry.space_group_name_H-M   'P 1'
#
loop_
_entity.id
_entity.type
_entity.pdbx_description
1 polymer ?
#
loop_
_entity_poly.entity_id
_entity_poly.type
_entity_poly.pdbx_seq_one_letter_code
_entity_poly.pdbx_strand_id
1 'polypeptide(L)'
;PAVFPPQLRDLPPPNLDLFDLDEQFASERVRLAQVTNKCTDSDLEYYVRECGDILGVTDRLDTEKRDARHIIDHVFRSIVQWKKLNQG
;
A
#
# COMPACT_ATOMS: atom_id res chain seq x y z
N PRO A 1 -60.44 -0.38 8.22
CA PRO A 1 -59.23 -0.01 7.47
C PRO A 1 -57.99 0.04 8.37
N ALA A 2 -56.93 -0.69 8.01
CA ALA A 2 -55.66 -0.63 8.73
C ALA A 2 -54.92 0.67 8.38
N VAL A 3 -54.40 1.37 9.40
CA VAL A 3 -53.61 2.60 9.25
C VAL A 3 -52.22 2.37 9.86
N PHE A 4 -51.20 3.01 9.29
CA PHE A 4 -49.85 2.91 9.81
C PHE A 4 -49.77 3.50 11.23
N PRO A 5 -48.99 2.88 12.14
CA PRO A 5 -48.76 3.42 13.47
C PRO A 5 -47.94 4.73 13.41
N PRO A 6 -48.02 5.58 14.44
CA PRO A 6 -47.19 6.79 14.53
C PRO A 6 -45.71 6.43 14.46
N GLN A 7 -44.98 7.04 13.52
CA GLN A 7 -43.54 6.84 13.39
C GLN A 7 -42.78 7.83 14.27
N LEU A 8 -41.87 7.30 15.10
CA LEU A 8 -40.85 8.10 15.77
C LEU A 8 -39.88 8.66 14.72
N ARG A 9 -39.26 9.81 15.00
CA ARG A 9 -38.25 10.37 14.11
C ARG A 9 -37.01 9.47 14.10
N ASP A 10 -36.71 8.91 12.94
CA ASP A 10 -35.46 8.19 12.72
C ASP A 10 -34.27 9.16 12.74
N LEU A 11 -33.10 8.63 13.10
CA LEU A 11 -31.85 9.38 12.99
C LEU A 11 -31.57 9.72 11.52
N PRO A 12 -30.93 10.87 11.24
CA PRO A 12 -30.48 11.17 9.89
C PRO A 12 -29.50 10.08 9.42
N PRO A 13 -29.45 9.79 8.11
CA PRO A 13 -28.47 8.86 7.57
C PRO A 13 -27.03 9.36 7.88
N PRO A 14 -26.06 8.44 7.96
CA PRO A 14 -24.65 8.84 8.09
C PRO A 14 -24.25 9.78 6.95
N ASN A 15 -23.35 10.72 7.25
CA ASN A 15 -22.82 11.64 6.24
C ASN A 15 -22.00 10.88 5.19
N LEU A 16 -22.06 11.34 3.94
CA LEU A 16 -21.26 10.80 2.86
C LEU A 16 -19.86 11.43 2.86
N ASP A 17 -18.85 10.63 3.14
CA ASP A 17 -17.45 11.00 2.99
C ASP A 17 -16.98 10.75 1.56
N LEU A 18 -16.36 11.76 0.93
CA LEU A 18 -15.84 11.67 -0.43
C LEU A 18 -14.36 11.30 -0.38
N PHE A 19 -14.07 9.99 -0.32
CA PHE A 19 -12.70 9.47 -0.38
C PHE A 19 -12.24 9.30 -1.83
N ASP A 20 -10.95 9.58 -2.08
CA ASP A 20 -10.30 9.15 -3.32
C ASP A 20 -10.04 7.64 -3.24
N LEU A 21 -10.84 6.86 -3.96
CA LEU A 21 -10.74 5.41 -3.94
C LEU A 21 -9.44 4.89 -4.57
N ASP A 22 -8.85 5.63 -5.50
CA ASP A 22 -7.57 5.24 -6.09
C ASP A 22 -6.44 5.45 -5.09
N GLU A 23 -6.51 6.49 -4.25
CA GLU A 23 -5.55 6.67 -3.17
C GLU A 23 -5.71 5.60 -2.08
N GLN A 24 -6.94 5.29 -1.69
CA GLN A 24 -7.20 4.39 -0.56
C GLN A 24 -7.15 2.90 -0.92
N PHE A 25 -7.45 2.52 -2.16
CA PHE A 25 -7.60 1.12 -2.58
C PHE A 25 -6.75 0.73 -3.79
N ALA A 26 -5.80 1.58 -4.25
CA ALA A 26 -4.88 1.16 -5.30
C ALA A 26 -4.10 -0.10 -4.90
N SER A 27 -4.10 -1.08 -5.80
CA SER A 27 -3.24 -2.25 -5.67
C SER A 27 -1.75 -1.85 -5.57
N GLU A 28 -0.93 -2.69 -4.94
CA GLU A 28 0.52 -2.49 -4.85
C GLU A 28 1.14 -2.20 -6.22
N ARG A 29 0.68 -2.89 -7.27
CA ARG A 29 1.16 -2.69 -8.65
C ARG A 29 0.86 -1.29 -9.18
N VAL A 30 -0.32 -0.75 -8.91
CA VAL A 30 -0.70 0.61 -9.33
C VAL A 30 0.10 1.65 -8.55
N ARG A 31 0.25 1.46 -7.23
CA ARG A 31 1.05 2.36 -6.37
C ARG A 31 2.51 2.40 -6.81
N LEU A 32 3.11 1.25 -7.13
CA LEU A 32 4.47 1.19 -7.67
C LEU A 32 4.59 1.97 -8.98
N ALA A 33 3.67 1.75 -9.93
CA ALA A 33 3.69 2.46 -11.20
C ALA A 33 3.58 3.99 -11.03
N GLN A 34 2.73 4.45 -10.10
CA GLN A 34 2.59 5.87 -9.77
C GLN A 34 3.88 6.46 -9.20
N VAL A 35 4.56 5.74 -8.29
CA VAL A 35 5.84 6.18 -7.72
C VAL A 35 6.92 6.21 -8.81
N THR A 36 7.01 5.18 -9.66
CA THR A 36 7.97 5.13 -10.78
C THR A 36 7.79 6.30 -11.75
N ASN A 37 6.55 6.69 -12.06
CA ASN A 37 6.29 7.80 -12.97
C ASN A 37 6.61 9.19 -12.38
N LYS A 38 6.74 9.31 -11.05
CA LYS A 38 7.02 10.57 -10.36
C LYS A 38 8.50 10.79 -10.05
N CYS A 39 9.30 9.73 -10.04
CA CYS A 39 10.70 9.78 -9.63
C CYS A 39 11.66 9.87 -10.81
N THR A 40 12.82 10.48 -10.56
CA THR A 40 13.97 10.48 -11.46
C THR A 40 15.20 9.93 -10.74
N ASP A 41 16.35 9.88 -11.41
CA ASP A 41 17.60 9.38 -10.82
C ASP A 41 18.07 10.19 -9.59
N SER A 42 17.59 11.43 -9.39
CA SER A 42 17.88 12.19 -8.17
C SER A 42 17.10 11.70 -6.95
N ASP A 43 16.05 10.92 -7.14
CA ASP A 43 15.09 10.54 -6.11
C ASP A 43 15.27 9.08 -5.66
N LEU A 44 16.40 8.45 -5.99
CA LEU A 44 16.63 7.02 -5.80
C LEU A 44 16.39 6.52 -4.37
N GLU A 45 16.86 7.26 -3.37
CA GLU A 45 16.66 6.88 -1.96
C GLU A 45 15.16 6.83 -1.61
N TYR A 46 14.42 7.87 -1.99
CA TYR A 46 12.98 7.96 -1.78
C TYR A 46 12.25 6.86 -2.57
N TYR A 47 12.55 6.72 -3.86
CA TYR A 47 11.94 5.73 -4.75
C TYR A 47 12.01 4.32 -4.17
N VAL A 48 13.20 3.90 -3.70
CA VAL A 48 13.41 2.57 -3.14
C VAL A 48 12.68 2.40 -1.81
N ARG A 49 12.68 3.41 -0.95
CA ARG A 49 11.97 3.36 0.34
C ARG A 49 10.46 3.24 0.17
N GLU A 50 9.87 4.05 -0.71
CA GLU A 50 8.44 3.96 -1.01
C GLU A 50 8.06 2.61 -1.62
N CYS A 51 8.90 2.07 -2.52
CA CYS A 51 8.69 0.71 -3.03
C CYS A 51 8.74 -0.34 -1.91
N GLY A 52 9.67 -0.18 -0.96
CA GLY A 52 9.77 -1.01 0.23
C GLY A 52 8.51 -0.98 1.09
N ASP A 53 7.92 0.20 1.28
CA ASP A 53 6.67 0.39 2.03
C ASP A 53 5.47 -0.20 1.28
N ILE A 54 5.37 0.02 -0.03
CA ILE A 54 4.29 -0.53 -0.87
C ILE A 54 4.30 -2.07 -0.84
N LEU A 55 5.48 -2.68 -0.85
CA LEU A 55 5.65 -4.14 -0.84
C LEU A 55 5.70 -4.75 0.57
N GLY A 56 5.57 -3.95 1.63
CA GLY A 56 5.65 -4.40 3.02
C GLY A 56 7.03 -4.99 3.40
N VAL A 57 8.10 -4.57 2.71
CA VAL A 57 9.48 -4.97 2.99
C VAL A 57 10.01 -4.21 4.20
N THR A 58 9.69 -2.92 4.32
CA THR A 58 10.18 -2.05 5.39
C THR A 58 9.81 -2.56 6.79
N ASP A 59 8.63 -3.15 6.94
CA ASP A 59 8.17 -3.73 8.21
C ASP A 59 8.95 -4.99 8.64
N ARG A 60 9.69 -5.59 7.71
CA ARG A 60 10.55 -6.76 7.97
C ARG A 60 11.98 -6.38 8.32
N LEU A 61 12.29 -5.09 8.30
CA LEU A 61 13.62 -4.56 8.60
C LEU A 61 13.62 -3.83 9.94
N ASP A 62 14.76 -3.92 10.65
CA ASP A 62 15.03 -3.13 11.84
C ASP A 62 14.87 -1.63 11.51
N THR A 63 14.37 -0.83 12.45
CA THR A 63 14.11 0.61 12.24
C THR A 63 15.34 1.37 11.72
N GLU A 64 16.53 1.01 12.18
CA GLU A 64 17.82 1.60 11.78
C GLU A 64 18.30 1.16 10.38
N LYS A 65 17.64 0.16 9.77
CA LYS A 65 18.03 -0.47 8.49
C LYS A 65 16.94 -0.30 7.43
N ARG A 66 16.25 0.84 7.45
CA ARG A 66 15.17 1.19 6.48
C ARG A 66 15.66 2.15 5.39
N ASP A 67 16.96 2.13 5.10
CA ASP A 67 17.53 2.86 3.96
C ASP A 67 17.37 2.04 2.66
N ALA A 68 17.58 2.69 1.51
CA ALA A 68 17.43 2.05 0.21
C ALA A 68 18.32 0.81 0.03
N ARG A 69 19.54 0.86 0.59
CA ARG A 69 20.52 -0.22 0.46
C ARG A 69 20.04 -1.51 1.10
N HIS A 70 19.51 -1.43 2.33
CA HIS A 70 19.03 -2.61 3.07
C HIS A 70 17.73 -3.16 2.46
N ILE A 71 16.86 -2.28 1.94
CA ILE A 71 15.64 -2.69 1.24
C ILE A 71 15.99 -3.49 -0.03
N ILE A 72 16.91 -2.99 -0.86
CA ILE A 72 17.35 -3.71 -2.07
C ILE A 72 18.01 -5.05 -1.71
N ASP A 73 18.89 -5.09 -0.70
CA ASP A 73 19.54 -6.33 -0.26
C ASP A 73 18.50 -7.37 0.18
N HIS A 74 17.47 -6.97 0.94
CA HIS A 74 16.39 -7.86 1.35
C HIS A 74 15.61 -8.43 0.16
N VAL A 75 15.20 -7.57 -0.77
CA VAL A 75 14.45 -7.98 -1.98
C VAL A 75 15.30 -8.91 -2.84
N PHE A 76 16.57 -8.57 -3.06
CA PHE A 76 17.48 -9.39 -3.84
C PHE A 76 17.66 -10.78 -3.24
N ARG A 77 17.93 -10.87 -1.93
CA ARG A 77 18.06 -12.16 -1.22
C ARG A 77 16.77 -12.97 -1.30
N SER A 78 15.61 -12.33 -1.16
CA SER A 78 14.31 -13.00 -1.27
C SER A 78 14.11 -13.62 -2.65
N ILE A 79 14.44 -12.90 -3.73
CA ILE A 79 14.37 -13.42 -5.10
C ILE A 79 15.35 -14.58 -5.31
N VAL A 80 16.58 -14.45 -4.84
CA VAL A 80 17.60 -15.50 -4.95
C VAL A 80 17.16 -16.78 -4.22
N GLN A 81 16.64 -16.65 -3.01
CA GLN A 81 16.12 -17.77 -2.22
C GLN A 81 14.93 -18.43 -2.92
N TRP A 82 13.97 -17.64 -3.40
CA TRP A 82 12.82 -18.14 -4.16
C TRP A 82 13.23 -18.91 -5.40
N LYS A 83 14.21 -18.41 -6.18
CA LYS A 83 14.71 -19.11 -7.37
C LYS A 83 15.43 -20.41 -7.04
N LYS A 84 16.19 -20.47 -5.93
CA LYS A 84 16.85 -21.70 -5.48
C LYS A 84 15.84 -22.81 -5.14
N LEU A 85 14.70 -22.46 -4.53
CA LEU A 85 13.63 -23.39 -4.18
C LEU A 85 12.92 -23.97 -5.42
N ASN A 86 12.84 -23.20 -6.50
CA ASN A 86 12.17 -23.57 -7.75
C ASN A 86 13.07 -24.22 -8.81
N GLN A 87 14.29 -24.65 -8.42
CA GLN A 87 15.20 -25.42 -9.29
C GLN A 87 15.12 -26.94 -9.06
N GLY A 88 14.08 -27.42 -8.35
CA GLY A 88 13.77 -28.84 -8.16
C GLY A 88 12.74 -29.34 -9.17
#